data_AF-A0A3G6N300-F1
#
_entry.id   AF-A0A3G6N300-F1
#
_cell.length_a   1.000
_cell.length_b   1.000
_cell.length_c   1.000
_cell.angle_alpha   90.00
_cell.angle_beta   90.00
_cell.angle_gamma   90.00
#
_symmetry.space_group_name_H-M   'P 1'
#
loop_
_entity.id
_entity.type
_entity.pdbx_description
1 polymer ?
#
loop_
_entity_poly.entity_id
_entity_poly.type
_entity_poly.pdbx_seq_one_letter_code
_entity_poly.pdbx_strand_id
1 'polypeptide(L)'
;MKKYILLLFLFAYTFGYSCVCSHLPSVFNTYSKSDLVADVTIVNVHPAENKRLNKKFYMVDVKYNTIYKGKKVDSFYVSGSKLIGKKYYGQMTSCSLGFEIGDRLIIFHTYGKVQTLHYCTPRINEKYQKKFLESKKILQSLSYSPTKTNYKNFVVDTQFNSETGKDALDQFDGIKPINSFALLEITLDKDGTFKNVEYIKKLDSHYDQEILDYFKSSKLLHQDKFKFFEDEKFILPIHYYKQDKSNKSFISTVFL
;
A
#
# COMPACT_ATOMS: atom_id res chain seq x y z
N MET A 1 -15.63 36.41 -35.41
CA MET A 1 -14.71 36.52 -34.24
C MET A 1 -15.19 35.72 -33.02
N LYS A 2 -16.42 35.90 -32.52
CA LYS A 2 -16.95 35.12 -31.37
C LYS A 2 -16.91 33.58 -31.54
N LYS A 3 -17.17 33.07 -32.76
CA LYS A 3 -17.12 31.62 -33.07
C LYS A 3 -15.70 31.02 -33.04
N TYR A 4 -14.68 31.80 -33.38
CA TYR A 4 -13.28 31.35 -33.35
C TYR A 4 -12.70 31.36 -31.94
N ILE A 5 -13.15 32.28 -31.08
CA ILE A 5 -12.81 32.29 -29.66
C ILE A 5 -13.37 31.03 -28.97
N LEU A 6 -14.59 30.63 -29.29
CA LEU A 6 -15.20 29.40 -28.76
C LEU A 6 -14.39 28.15 -29.17
N LEU A 7 -13.96 28.09 -30.44
CA LEU A 7 -13.09 27.03 -30.95
C LEU A 7 -11.72 27.00 -30.24
N LEU A 8 -11.14 28.17 -29.95
CA LEU A 8 -9.87 28.28 -29.23
C LEU A 8 -9.98 27.85 -27.76
N PHE A 9 -11.12 28.13 -27.10
CA PHE A 9 -11.43 27.59 -25.77
C PHE A 9 -11.66 26.07 -25.79
N LEU A 10 -12.29 25.53 -26.84
CA LEU A 10 -12.48 24.08 -27.01
C LEU A 10 -11.15 23.34 -27.22
N PHE A 11 -10.21 23.90 -28.00
CA PHE A 11 -8.87 23.34 -28.19
C PHE A 11 -7.97 23.50 -26.95
N ALA A 12 -8.16 24.53 -26.13
CA ALA A 12 -7.42 24.69 -24.87
C ALA A 12 -7.85 23.67 -23.79
N TYR A 13 -9.08 23.13 -23.88
CA TYR A 13 -9.62 22.18 -22.90
C TYR A 13 -8.97 20.78 -22.97
N THR A 14 -8.37 20.42 -24.11
CA THR A 14 -7.81 19.07 -24.33
C THR A 14 -6.40 18.89 -23.77
N PHE A 15 -5.73 19.95 -23.32
CA PHE A 15 -4.37 19.91 -22.76
C PHE A 15 -4.34 19.89 -21.22
N GLY A 16 -5.39 19.36 -20.58
CA GLY A 16 -5.40 19.12 -19.14
C GLY A 16 -4.57 17.89 -18.79
N TYR A 17 -3.30 18.06 -18.40
CA TYR A 17 -2.51 17.00 -17.79
C TYR A 17 -3.01 16.72 -16.37
N SER A 18 -3.92 15.74 -16.24
CA SER A 18 -4.35 15.22 -14.94
C SER A 18 -3.26 14.35 -14.34
N CYS A 19 -3.07 14.47 -13.02
CA CYS A 19 -2.20 13.56 -12.30
C CYS A 19 -2.92 12.24 -12.13
N VAL A 20 -2.48 11.19 -12.84
CA VAL A 20 -2.99 9.84 -12.64
C VAL A 20 -1.89 9.00 -12.03
N CYS A 21 -2.04 8.67 -10.75
CA CYS A 21 -1.25 7.61 -10.15
C CYS A 21 -1.93 6.29 -10.50
N SER A 22 -1.15 5.28 -10.89
CA SER A 22 -1.63 3.90 -10.86
C SER A 22 -2.21 3.61 -9.47
N HIS A 23 -3.33 2.88 -9.43
CA HIS A 23 -4.08 2.52 -8.22
C HIS A 23 -3.15 2.28 -7.02
N LEU A 24 -3.40 2.96 -5.89
CA LEU A 24 -2.58 2.81 -4.69
C LEU A 24 -2.61 1.33 -4.28
N PRO A 25 -1.45 0.65 -4.27
CA PRO A 25 -1.38 -0.77 -3.96
C PRO A 25 -1.81 -1.05 -2.51
N SER A 26 -2.13 -2.31 -2.20
CA SER A 26 -2.46 -2.74 -0.83
C SER A 26 -1.33 -2.37 0.15
N VAL A 27 -1.67 -2.23 1.45
CA VAL A 27 -0.69 -1.94 2.51
C VAL A 27 0.47 -2.94 2.49
N PHE A 28 0.17 -4.21 2.22
CA PHE A 28 1.13 -5.29 2.11
C PHE A 28 2.14 -5.07 0.98
N ASN A 29 1.66 -4.85 -0.24
CA ASN A 29 2.50 -4.60 -1.40
C ASN A 29 3.38 -3.35 -1.19
N THR A 30 2.76 -2.29 -0.66
CA THR A 30 3.46 -1.04 -0.40
C THR A 30 4.54 -1.19 0.69
N TYR A 31 4.26 -1.96 1.75
CA TYR A 31 5.22 -2.25 2.82
C TYR A 31 6.46 -2.97 2.30
N SER A 32 6.27 -3.98 1.43
CA SER A 32 7.37 -4.73 0.84
C SER A 32 8.31 -3.86 0.01
N LYS A 33 7.75 -2.97 -0.82
CA LYS A 33 8.51 -2.09 -1.73
C LYS A 33 9.19 -0.90 -1.06
N SER A 34 8.75 -0.54 0.14
CA SER A 34 9.24 0.65 0.82
C SER A 34 10.47 0.35 1.65
N ASP A 35 11.42 1.27 1.69
CA ASP A 35 12.57 1.16 2.58
C ASP A 35 12.23 1.67 4.00
N LEU A 36 11.37 2.69 4.07
CA LEU A 36 10.86 3.29 5.30
C LEU A 36 9.32 3.23 5.32
N VAL A 37 8.77 2.69 6.41
CA VAL A 37 7.33 2.73 6.69
C VAL A 37 7.10 3.20 8.11
N ALA A 38 6.36 4.30 8.29
CA ALA A 38 6.20 4.93 9.58
C ALA A 38 4.90 5.71 9.73
N ASP A 39 4.33 5.71 10.93
CA ASP A 39 3.33 6.68 11.40
C ASP A 39 4.07 7.95 11.82
N VAL A 40 3.84 9.04 11.10
CA VAL A 40 4.52 10.32 11.31
C VAL A 40 3.51 11.46 11.47
N THR A 41 3.92 12.49 12.19
CA THR A 41 3.24 13.78 12.28
C THR A 41 4.14 14.86 11.72
N ILE A 42 3.62 15.68 10.83
CA ILE A 42 4.32 16.86 10.32
C ILE A 42 4.42 17.89 11.44
N VAL A 43 5.64 18.26 11.82
CA VAL A 43 5.88 19.21 12.93
C VAL A 43 6.32 20.59 12.46
N ASN A 44 6.84 20.68 11.24
CA ASN A 44 7.27 21.94 10.66
C ASN A 44 7.11 21.90 9.14
N VAL A 45 6.86 23.08 8.54
CA VAL A 45 6.77 23.26 7.09
C VAL A 45 7.57 24.51 6.73
N HIS A 46 8.64 24.34 5.96
CA HIS A 46 9.60 25.41 5.70
C HIS A 46 10.13 25.38 4.26
N PRO A 47 10.79 26.46 3.80
CA PRO A 47 11.47 26.46 2.50
C PRO A 47 12.55 25.38 2.43
N ALA A 48 12.78 24.82 1.25
CA ALA A 48 13.95 23.99 1.00
C ALA A 48 15.25 24.76 1.28
N GLU A 49 16.21 24.08 1.90
CA GLU A 49 17.51 24.67 2.27
C GLU A 49 18.26 25.20 1.05
N ASN A 50 18.19 24.46 -0.06
CA ASN A 50 18.80 24.87 -1.32
C ASN A 50 17.87 25.81 -2.10
N LYS A 51 18.32 27.05 -2.34
CA LYS A 51 17.58 28.07 -3.12
C LYS A 51 17.18 27.62 -4.53
N ARG A 52 17.93 26.72 -5.17
CA ARG A 52 17.57 26.16 -6.49
C ARG A 52 16.40 25.18 -6.39
N LEU A 53 16.30 24.45 -5.28
CA LEU A 53 15.23 23.49 -5.02
C LEU A 53 13.94 24.16 -4.55
N ASN A 54 14.01 25.36 -3.95
CA ASN A 54 12.85 26.15 -3.52
C ASN A 54 11.81 26.44 -4.61
N LYS A 55 12.20 26.41 -5.89
CA LYS A 55 11.26 26.57 -7.00
C LYS A 55 10.42 25.32 -7.27
N LYS A 56 10.89 24.16 -6.84
CA LYS A 56 10.29 22.83 -7.13
C LYS A 56 9.68 22.19 -5.88
N PHE A 57 10.28 22.43 -4.72
CA PHE A 57 9.93 21.77 -3.47
C PHE A 57 9.85 22.77 -2.33
N TYR A 58 9.01 22.45 -1.34
CA TYR A 58 9.18 22.90 0.05
C TYR A 58 9.62 21.70 0.90
N MET A 59 9.96 21.92 2.17
CA MET A 59 10.36 20.86 3.09
C MET A 59 9.40 20.74 4.25
N VAL A 60 9.31 19.51 4.78
CA VAL A 60 8.57 19.20 5.99
C VAL A 60 9.45 18.40 6.94
N ASP A 61 9.42 18.78 8.21
CA ASP A 61 10.04 18.01 9.28
C ASP A 61 8.99 17.09 9.89
N VAL A 62 9.41 15.89 10.27
CA VAL A 62 8.49 14.88 10.77
C VAL A 62 8.89 14.39 12.17
N LYS A 63 7.88 14.18 13.01
CA LYS A 63 8.01 13.40 14.23
C LYS A 63 7.50 11.99 13.98
N TYR A 64 8.31 11.01 14.34
CA TYR A 64 7.93 9.60 14.26
C TYR A 64 7.11 9.19 15.49
N ASN A 65 5.85 8.81 15.28
CA ASN A 65 5.01 8.20 16.30
C ASN A 65 5.32 6.70 16.44
N THR A 66 5.55 6.02 15.32
CA THR A 66 5.96 4.61 15.26
C THR A 66 6.70 4.33 13.95
N ILE A 67 7.76 3.52 14.01
CA ILE A 67 8.49 3.04 12.84
C ILE A 67 8.19 1.56 12.68
N TYR A 68 7.68 1.18 11.52
CA TYR A 68 7.36 -0.21 11.19
C TYR A 68 8.44 -0.88 10.34
N LYS A 69 9.25 -0.09 9.62
CA LYS A 69 10.35 -0.54 8.77
C LYS A 69 11.30 0.62 8.49
N GLY A 70 12.60 0.34 8.42
CA GLY A 70 13.60 1.29 7.95
C GLY A 70 14.19 2.22 9.02
N LYS A 71 15.09 3.08 8.57
CA LYS A 71 15.74 4.14 9.35
C LYS A 71 14.98 5.47 9.23
N LYS A 72 15.10 6.28 10.29
CA LYS A 72 14.51 7.63 10.34
C LYS A 72 15.10 8.53 9.26
N VAL A 73 14.24 9.41 8.75
CA VAL A 73 14.55 10.57 7.92
C VAL A 73 13.90 11.77 8.60
N ASP A 74 14.71 12.75 8.98
CA ASP A 74 14.21 13.88 9.79
C ASP A 74 13.30 14.81 8.99
N SER A 75 13.66 15.03 7.72
CA SER A 75 12.94 15.96 6.83
C SER A 75 12.77 15.40 5.43
N PHE A 76 11.64 15.74 4.80
CA PHE A 76 11.34 15.38 3.42
C PHE A 76 11.17 16.61 2.54
N TYR A 77 11.68 16.52 1.32
CA TYR A 77 11.32 17.43 0.25
C TYR A 77 9.93 17.06 -0.26
N VAL A 78 9.05 18.03 -0.45
CA VAL A 78 7.68 17.79 -0.91
C VAL A 78 7.47 18.43 -2.27
N SER A 79 7.07 17.59 -3.23
CA SER A 79 6.68 18.01 -4.57
C SER A 79 5.27 18.61 -4.50
N GLY A 80 5.22 19.93 -4.30
CA GLY A 80 3.98 20.67 -4.22
C GLY A 80 4.23 22.15 -4.06
N SER A 81 3.19 22.91 -3.75
CA SER A 81 3.26 24.34 -3.50
C SER A 81 2.74 24.65 -2.12
N LYS A 82 3.40 25.58 -1.43
CA LYS A 82 3.00 26.03 -0.10
C LYS A 82 3.27 27.52 0.09
N LEU A 83 2.30 28.23 0.64
CA LEU A 83 2.51 29.59 1.13
C LEU A 83 3.17 29.51 2.52
N ILE A 84 4.38 30.06 2.64
CA ILE A 84 5.12 30.12 3.90
C ILE A 84 5.46 31.58 4.17
N GLY A 85 4.87 32.14 5.23
CA GLY A 85 4.86 33.59 5.46
C GLY A 85 4.14 34.31 4.32
N LYS A 86 4.84 35.19 3.61
CA LYS A 86 4.30 35.98 2.49
C LYS A 86 4.74 35.48 1.10
N LYS A 87 5.34 34.28 1.02
CA LYS A 87 5.94 33.77 -0.23
C LYS A 87 5.55 32.32 -0.49
N TYR A 88 5.24 32.01 -1.75
CA TYR A 88 5.03 30.64 -2.21
C TYR A 88 6.36 29.94 -2.47
N TYR A 89 6.45 28.70 -1.99
CA TYR A 89 7.56 27.79 -2.21
C TYR A 89 7.07 26.53 -2.92
N GLY A 90 7.94 25.95 -3.73
CA GLY A 90 7.63 24.82 -4.58
C GLY A 90 6.79 25.18 -5.81
N GLN A 91 6.32 24.16 -6.52
CA GLN A 91 5.64 24.32 -7.80
C GLN A 91 4.17 23.91 -7.68
N MET A 92 3.27 24.79 -8.14
CA MET A 92 1.85 24.49 -8.23
C MET A 92 1.57 23.75 -9.54
N THR A 93 1.08 22.52 -9.42
CA THR A 93 0.75 21.58 -10.50
C THR A 93 -0.51 20.82 -10.10
N SER A 94 -1.12 20.09 -11.04
CA SER A 94 -2.22 19.16 -10.74
C SER A 94 -1.82 18.03 -9.77
N CYS A 95 -0.51 17.82 -9.55
CA CYS A 95 0.07 16.85 -8.63
C CYS A 95 0.63 17.50 -7.35
N SER A 96 0.24 18.72 -6.98
CA SER A 96 0.85 19.38 -5.82
C SER A 96 0.36 18.80 -4.49
N LEU A 97 1.29 18.43 -3.63
CA LEU A 97 1.01 18.10 -2.23
C LEU A 97 1.06 19.34 -1.34
N GLY A 98 0.05 19.51 -0.49
CA GLY A 98 0.00 20.52 0.55
C GLY A 98 -0.15 19.88 1.91
N PHE A 99 0.95 19.73 2.65
CA PHE A 99 0.93 19.31 4.04
C PHE A 99 0.82 20.52 4.96
N GLU A 100 0.09 20.35 6.06
CA GLU A 100 -0.02 21.30 7.17
C GLU A 100 0.74 20.79 8.40
N ILE A 101 1.13 21.71 9.28
CA ILE A 101 1.63 21.34 10.61
C ILE A 101 0.50 20.61 11.35
N GLY A 102 0.82 19.48 11.97
CA GLY A 102 -0.14 18.62 12.65
C GLY A 102 -0.72 17.50 11.77
N ASP A 103 -0.51 17.54 10.45
CA ASP A 103 -0.92 16.43 9.57
C ASP A 103 -0.28 15.13 10.04
N ARG A 104 -1.11 14.13 10.32
CA ARG A 104 -0.66 12.78 10.68
C ARG A 104 -0.96 11.80 9.57
N LEU A 105 0.05 11.02 9.20
CA LEU A 105 -0.05 10.05 8.14
C LEU A 105 0.89 8.87 8.34
N ILE A 106 0.52 7.73 7.77
CA ILE A 106 1.45 6.64 7.51
C ILE A 106 2.12 6.93 6.18
N ILE A 107 3.44 7.06 6.18
CA ILE A 107 4.25 7.19 4.96
C ILE A 107 4.82 5.85 4.55
N PHE A 108 4.88 5.62 3.24
CA PHE A 108 5.57 4.52 2.61
C PHE A 108 6.59 5.11 1.64
N HIS A 109 7.87 5.04 2.02
CA HIS A 109 8.93 5.77 1.37
C HIS A 109 10.05 4.86 0.89
N THR A 110 10.53 5.09 -0.32
CA THR A 110 11.73 4.46 -0.89
C THR A 110 12.85 5.46 -0.84
N TYR A 111 14.01 5.06 -0.31
CA TYR A 111 15.14 5.96 -0.17
C TYR A 111 15.66 6.40 -1.53
N GLY A 112 15.84 7.72 -1.67
CA GLY A 112 16.48 8.32 -2.82
C GLY A 112 17.74 9.08 -2.43
N LYS A 113 18.42 9.66 -3.43
CA LYS A 113 19.47 10.67 -3.19
C LYS A 113 18.93 11.88 -2.41
N VAL A 114 17.68 12.22 -2.68
CA VAL A 114 16.91 13.26 -1.99
C VAL A 114 15.61 12.62 -1.53
N GLN A 115 15.33 12.70 -0.23
CA GLN A 115 14.13 12.09 0.35
C GLN A 115 12.92 12.93 -0.05
N THR A 116 12.19 12.49 -1.08
CA THR A 116 11.13 13.29 -1.72
C THR A 116 9.77 12.61 -1.60
N LEU A 117 8.77 13.37 -1.16
CA LEU A 117 7.36 12.98 -1.19
C LEU A 117 6.69 13.60 -2.41
N HIS A 118 6.22 12.75 -3.32
CA HIS A 118 5.46 13.11 -4.50
C HIS A 118 3.98 12.81 -4.33
N TYR A 119 3.15 13.34 -5.21
CA TYR A 119 1.71 13.07 -5.21
C TYR A 119 1.37 11.57 -5.16
N CYS A 120 2.12 10.76 -5.91
CA CYS A 120 1.97 9.31 -5.97
C CYS A 120 2.74 8.55 -4.89
N THR A 121 3.48 9.23 -4.00
CA THR A 121 4.09 8.57 -2.85
C THR A 121 2.96 8.01 -1.97
N PRO A 122 2.89 6.69 -1.79
CA PRO A 122 1.80 6.08 -1.06
C PRO A 122 1.78 6.58 0.38
N ARG A 123 0.60 6.97 0.83
CA ARG A 123 0.37 7.50 2.18
C ARG A 123 -1.06 7.28 2.61
N ILE A 124 -1.25 7.14 3.91
CA ILE A 124 -2.57 6.97 4.51
C ILE A 124 -2.73 8.05 5.57
N ASN A 125 -3.60 9.01 5.30
CA ASN A 125 -3.83 10.15 6.19
C ASN A 125 -4.80 9.74 7.32
N GLU A 126 -4.54 10.21 8.55
CA GLU A 126 -5.37 9.93 9.73
C GLU A 126 -6.83 10.36 9.57
N LYS A 127 -7.10 11.37 8.73
CA LYS A 127 -8.48 11.78 8.37
C LYS A 127 -9.33 10.62 7.85
N TYR A 128 -8.72 9.59 7.27
CA TYR A 128 -9.37 8.34 6.89
C TYR A 128 -9.26 7.30 8.02
N GLN A 129 -9.83 7.61 9.19
CA GLN A 129 -9.62 6.90 10.46
C GLN A 129 -9.68 5.37 10.35
N LYS A 130 -10.71 4.82 9.69
CA LYS A 130 -10.87 3.36 9.53
C LYS A 130 -9.66 2.75 8.82
N LYS A 131 -9.30 3.27 7.64
CA LYS A 131 -8.16 2.80 6.85
C LYS A 131 -6.85 3.01 7.59
N PHE A 132 -6.69 4.14 8.28
CA PHE A 132 -5.50 4.46 9.06
C PHE A 132 -5.29 3.45 10.19
N LEU A 133 -6.30 3.22 11.04
CA LEU A 133 -6.22 2.27 12.16
C LEU A 133 -6.02 0.83 11.70
N GLU A 134 -6.71 0.40 10.64
CA GLU A 134 -6.53 -0.93 10.07
C GLU A 134 -5.11 -1.12 9.51
N SER A 135 -4.60 -0.12 8.80
CA SER A 135 -3.23 -0.14 8.29
C SER A 135 -2.21 -0.21 9.42
N LYS A 136 -2.42 0.50 10.53
CA LYS A 136 -1.54 0.39 11.71
C LYS A 136 -1.50 -1.03 12.26
N LYS A 137 -2.64 -1.71 12.38
CA LYS A 137 -2.69 -3.10 12.88
C LYS A 137 -1.94 -4.06 11.94
N ILE A 138 -2.12 -3.89 10.64
CA ILE A 138 -1.38 -4.65 9.61
C ILE A 138 0.12 -4.41 9.75
N LEU A 139 0.54 -3.14 9.78
CA LEU A 139 1.94 -2.75 9.83
C LEU A 139 2.64 -3.18 11.12
N GLN A 140 1.93 -3.13 12.26
CA GLN A 140 2.42 -3.70 13.53
C GLN A 140 2.69 -5.19 13.38
N SER A 141 1.73 -5.95 12.84
CA SER A 141 1.88 -7.39 12.64
C SER A 141 3.05 -7.73 11.71
N LEU A 142 3.23 -6.95 10.64
CA LEU A 142 4.36 -7.10 9.71
C LEU A 142 5.70 -6.74 10.35
N SER A 143 5.75 -5.68 11.17
CA SER A 143 7.00 -5.21 11.80
C SER A 143 7.60 -6.18 12.81
N TYR A 144 6.79 -7.09 13.36
CA TYR A 144 7.26 -8.15 14.26
C TYR A 144 7.67 -9.43 13.52
N SER A 145 7.39 -9.54 12.21
CA SER A 145 7.81 -10.71 11.44
C SER A 145 9.29 -10.59 11.06
N PRO A 146 10.10 -11.63 11.33
CA PRO A 146 11.50 -11.66 10.90
C PRO A 146 11.64 -11.84 9.37
N THR A 147 10.57 -12.25 8.69
CA THR A 147 10.58 -12.57 7.27
C THR A 147 10.50 -11.30 6.43
N LYS A 148 11.52 -11.10 5.58
CA LYS A 148 11.49 -10.06 4.56
C LYS A 148 10.35 -10.37 3.60
N THR A 149 9.34 -9.51 3.57
CA THR A 149 8.24 -9.64 2.62
C THR A 149 8.78 -9.51 1.20
N ASN A 150 8.88 -10.62 0.45
CA ASN A 150 9.28 -10.51 -0.95
C ASN A 150 8.12 -9.93 -1.76
N TYR A 151 8.38 -8.83 -2.45
CA TYR A 151 7.43 -8.27 -3.40
C TYR A 151 7.51 -9.04 -4.71
N LYS A 152 6.62 -10.01 -4.87
CA LYS A 152 6.28 -10.55 -6.17
C LYS A 152 4.75 -10.61 -6.22
N ASN A 153 4.15 -10.05 -7.26
CA ASN A 153 2.69 -10.10 -7.49
C ASN A 153 2.31 -11.53 -7.85
N PHE A 154 2.38 -12.42 -6.87
CA PHE A 154 2.06 -13.81 -7.05
C PHE A 154 0.56 -14.00 -6.97
N VAL A 155 0.06 -14.84 -7.86
CA VAL A 155 -1.30 -15.34 -7.78
C VAL A 155 -1.20 -16.69 -7.12
N VAL A 156 -1.87 -16.86 -5.98
CA VAL A 156 -1.98 -18.19 -5.37
C VAL A 156 -2.98 -18.98 -6.21
N ASP A 157 -2.67 -20.24 -6.48
CA ASP A 157 -3.59 -21.15 -7.14
C ASP A 157 -4.80 -21.38 -6.23
N THR A 158 -5.92 -20.71 -6.52
CA THR A 158 -7.13 -20.87 -5.73
C THR A 158 -7.96 -22.08 -6.11
N GLN A 159 -7.51 -22.88 -7.08
CA GLN A 159 -8.25 -24.00 -7.68
C GLN A 159 -9.59 -23.54 -8.27
N PHE A 160 -9.59 -22.38 -8.93
CA PHE A 160 -10.78 -21.81 -9.56
C PHE A 160 -11.39 -22.78 -10.59
N ASN A 161 -12.67 -23.09 -10.42
CA ASN A 161 -13.44 -23.92 -11.33
C ASN A 161 -14.27 -23.01 -12.25
N SER A 162 -13.93 -23.01 -13.54
CA SER A 162 -14.60 -22.17 -14.55
C SER A 162 -16.05 -22.56 -14.84
N GLU A 163 -16.45 -23.81 -14.58
CA GLU A 163 -17.81 -24.29 -14.81
C GLU A 163 -18.76 -23.83 -13.72
N THR A 164 -18.31 -23.86 -12.46
CA THR A 164 -19.11 -23.44 -11.31
C THR A 164 -18.91 -21.97 -10.94
N GLY A 165 -17.85 -21.35 -11.46
CA GLY A 165 -17.46 -19.98 -11.11
C GLY A 165 -16.97 -19.83 -9.67
N LYS A 166 -16.56 -20.94 -9.05
CA LYS A 166 -16.17 -21.00 -7.64
C LYS A 166 -14.70 -21.31 -7.47
N ASP A 167 -14.11 -20.81 -6.39
CA ASP A 167 -12.78 -21.23 -5.95
C ASP A 167 -12.84 -21.99 -4.62
N ALA A 168 -11.71 -22.56 -4.21
CA ALA A 168 -11.65 -23.37 -2.99
C ALA A 168 -11.77 -22.53 -1.70
N LEU A 169 -11.68 -21.20 -1.75
CA LEU A 169 -11.93 -20.34 -0.60
C LEU A 169 -13.44 -20.11 -0.36
N ASP A 170 -14.29 -20.28 -1.37
CA ASP A 170 -15.75 -20.14 -1.25
C ASP A 170 -16.37 -21.10 -0.22
N GLN A 171 -15.69 -22.19 0.13
CA GLN A 171 -16.13 -23.08 1.21
C GLN A 171 -16.17 -22.39 2.58
N PHE A 172 -15.48 -21.25 2.73
CA PHE A 172 -15.45 -20.45 3.95
C PHE A 172 -16.45 -19.29 3.93
N ASP A 173 -17.35 -19.23 2.94
CA ASP A 173 -18.39 -18.21 2.86
C ASP A 173 -19.29 -18.19 4.11
N GLY A 174 -19.53 -16.99 4.63
CA GLY A 174 -20.29 -16.76 5.86
C GLY A 174 -19.45 -16.84 7.14
N ILE A 175 -18.12 -16.96 7.02
CA ILE A 175 -17.18 -16.90 8.15
C ILE A 175 -17.37 -15.63 8.99
N LYS A 176 -17.21 -15.78 10.31
CA LYS A 176 -17.33 -14.71 11.31
C LYS A 176 -16.05 -14.62 12.16
N PRO A 177 -14.93 -14.15 11.57
CA PRO A 177 -13.66 -14.06 12.28
C PRO A 177 -13.64 -12.84 13.22
N ILE A 178 -12.77 -12.88 14.23
CA ILE A 178 -12.54 -11.73 15.12
C ILE A 178 -11.63 -10.71 14.41
N ASN A 179 -10.60 -11.16 13.70
CA ASN A 179 -9.67 -10.30 12.95
C ASN A 179 -10.15 -10.05 11.51
N SER A 180 -9.86 -8.86 10.97
CA SER A 180 -10.17 -8.52 9.57
C SER A 180 -9.17 -9.05 8.56
N PHE A 181 -8.09 -9.68 9.02
CA PHE A 181 -7.08 -10.27 8.17
C PHE A 181 -6.29 -11.35 8.93
N ALA A 182 -5.71 -12.28 8.18
CA ALA A 182 -4.65 -13.16 8.62
C ALA A 182 -3.38 -12.94 7.80
N LEU A 183 -2.25 -13.37 8.34
CA LEU A 183 -0.96 -13.36 7.70
C LEU A 183 -0.36 -14.76 7.79
N LEU A 184 -0.03 -15.33 6.64
CA LEU A 184 0.72 -16.57 6.54
C LEU A 184 2.17 -16.25 6.17
N GLU A 185 3.11 -16.88 6.86
CA GLU A 185 4.46 -17.07 6.36
C GLU A 185 4.48 -18.32 5.49
N ILE A 186 4.93 -18.15 4.24
CA ILE A 186 5.05 -19.23 3.27
C ILE A 186 6.53 -19.43 2.97
N THR A 187 7.00 -20.67 2.99
CA THR A 187 8.30 -21.08 2.45
C THR A 187 8.05 -21.84 1.15
N LEU A 188 8.77 -21.48 0.09
CA LEU A 188 8.60 -22.05 -1.25
C LEU A 188 9.64 -23.13 -1.55
N ASP A 189 9.21 -24.13 -2.34
CA ASP A 189 10.11 -24.97 -3.13
C ASP A 189 10.46 -24.28 -4.46
N LYS A 190 11.47 -24.80 -5.17
CA LYS A 190 11.92 -24.25 -6.48
C LYS A 190 10.85 -24.21 -7.56
N ASP A 191 9.82 -25.04 -7.46
CA ASP A 191 8.70 -25.12 -8.42
C ASP A 191 7.51 -24.20 -8.03
N GLY A 192 7.63 -23.46 -6.92
CA GLY A 192 6.60 -22.55 -6.43
C GLY A 192 5.52 -23.22 -5.57
N THR A 193 5.65 -24.52 -5.25
CA THR A 193 4.81 -25.18 -4.25
C THR A 193 5.14 -24.69 -2.85
N PHE A 194 4.14 -24.78 -1.95
CA PHE A 194 4.28 -24.28 -0.59
C PHE A 194 4.88 -25.39 0.28
N LYS A 195 6.17 -25.30 0.55
CA LYS A 195 6.92 -26.22 1.40
C LYS A 195 6.50 -26.15 2.86
N ASN A 196 6.32 -24.93 3.38
CA ASN A 196 5.82 -24.69 4.74
C ASN A 196 4.87 -23.51 4.76
N VAL A 197 3.84 -23.59 5.61
CA VAL A 197 2.78 -22.59 5.76
C VAL A 197 2.46 -22.46 7.24
N GLU A 198 2.68 -21.26 7.79
CA GLU A 198 2.47 -20.97 9.20
C GLU A 198 1.75 -19.64 9.40
N TYR A 199 0.90 -19.53 10.42
CA TYR A 199 0.32 -18.25 10.78
C TYR A 199 1.32 -17.36 11.51
N ILE A 200 1.52 -16.15 10.97
CA ILE A 200 2.03 -15.01 11.74
C ILE A 200 0.87 -14.39 12.53
N LYS A 201 -0.31 -14.31 11.91
CA LYS A 201 -1.53 -13.82 12.54
C LYS A 201 -2.73 -14.57 11.98
N LYS A 202 -3.60 -15.06 12.86
CA LYS A 202 -4.83 -15.79 12.50
C LYS A 202 -6.01 -14.85 12.25
N LEU A 203 -7.04 -15.36 11.58
CA LEU A 203 -8.34 -14.69 11.52
C LEU A 203 -9.06 -14.78 12.88
N ASP A 204 -8.64 -15.71 13.75
CA ASP A 204 -9.31 -16.07 15.00
C ASP A 204 -10.75 -16.51 14.68
N SER A 205 -10.82 -17.57 13.87
CA SER A 205 -12.06 -18.20 13.42
C SER A 205 -12.04 -19.69 13.71
N HIS A 206 -13.21 -20.33 13.68
CA HIS A 206 -13.29 -21.79 13.80
C HIS A 206 -12.79 -22.54 12.54
N TYR A 207 -12.49 -21.82 11.45
CA TYR A 207 -11.96 -22.38 10.19
C TYR A 207 -10.44 -22.20 10.03
N ASP A 208 -9.73 -21.67 11.04
CA ASP A 208 -8.31 -21.33 10.88
C ASP A 208 -7.46 -22.55 10.52
N GLN A 209 -7.81 -23.75 11.00
CA GLN A 209 -7.05 -24.96 10.66
C GLN A 209 -7.28 -25.40 9.21
N GLU A 210 -8.54 -25.38 8.77
CA GLU A 210 -8.94 -25.73 7.41
C GLU A 210 -8.36 -24.75 6.38
N ILE A 211 -8.32 -23.45 6.71
CA ILE A 211 -7.67 -22.44 5.89
C ILE A 211 -6.17 -22.71 5.79
N LEU A 212 -5.51 -23.07 6.90
CA LEU A 212 -4.09 -23.39 6.90
C LEU A 212 -3.78 -24.62 6.03
N ASP A 213 -4.58 -25.67 6.18
CA ASP A 213 -4.39 -26.94 5.46
C ASP A 213 -4.67 -26.78 3.96
N TYR A 214 -5.64 -25.95 3.60
CA TYR A 214 -5.82 -25.52 2.21
C TYR A 214 -4.54 -24.92 1.63
N PHE A 215 -3.96 -23.90 2.29
CA PHE A 215 -2.75 -23.24 1.78
C PHE A 215 -1.54 -24.17 1.76
N LYS A 216 -1.41 -25.14 2.67
CA LYS A 216 -0.34 -26.16 2.61
C LYS A 216 -0.39 -26.99 1.32
N SER A 217 -1.56 -27.15 0.73
CA SER A 217 -1.73 -27.85 -0.56
C SER A 217 -1.67 -26.93 -1.79
N SER A 218 -1.52 -25.62 -1.58
CA SER A 218 -1.48 -24.61 -2.64
C SER A 218 -0.08 -24.42 -3.23
N LYS A 219 -0.04 -23.70 -4.33
CA LYS A 219 1.19 -23.25 -5.00
C LYS A 219 1.01 -21.86 -5.57
N LEU A 220 2.10 -21.25 -6.01
CA LEU A 220 2.05 -20.03 -6.81
C LEU A 220 1.77 -20.37 -8.27
N LEU A 221 0.80 -19.67 -8.86
CA LEU A 221 0.70 -19.54 -10.31
C LEU A 221 1.74 -18.53 -10.77
N HIS A 222 2.53 -18.91 -11.77
CA HIS A 222 3.50 -18.02 -12.37
C HIS A 222 3.54 -18.19 -13.88
N GLN A 223 3.95 -17.12 -14.57
CA GLN A 223 4.39 -17.22 -15.95
C GLN A 223 5.81 -17.81 -15.98
N ASP A 224 6.18 -18.54 -17.03
CA ASP A 224 7.46 -19.25 -17.20
C ASP A 224 8.73 -18.42 -16.95
N LYS A 225 8.61 -17.08 -16.90
CA LYS A 225 9.71 -16.15 -16.67
C LYS A 225 10.09 -15.96 -15.21
N PHE A 226 9.28 -16.42 -14.26
CA PHE A 226 9.60 -16.30 -12.83
C PHE A 226 10.37 -17.52 -12.33
N LYS A 227 11.51 -17.27 -11.68
CA LYS A 227 12.27 -18.26 -10.95
C LYS A 227 12.01 -18.10 -9.46
N PHE A 228 11.70 -19.20 -8.79
CA PHE A 228 11.69 -19.28 -7.33
C PHE A 228 13.03 -19.80 -6.85
N PHE A 229 13.40 -19.38 -5.65
CA PHE A 229 14.54 -19.93 -4.95
C PHE A 229 14.04 -20.91 -3.90
N GLU A 230 14.78 -22.01 -3.71
CA GLU A 230 14.56 -22.92 -2.59
C GLU A 230 14.56 -22.14 -1.28
N ASP A 231 13.63 -22.47 -0.39
CA ASP A 231 13.48 -21.84 0.92
C ASP A 231 13.21 -20.33 0.87
N GLU A 232 12.78 -19.81 -0.30
CA GLU A 232 12.33 -18.44 -0.43
C GLU A 232 11.09 -18.23 0.44
N LYS A 233 11.14 -17.24 1.34
CA LYS A 233 10.02 -16.90 2.23
C LYS A 233 9.27 -15.67 1.75
N PHE A 234 7.95 -15.67 1.91
CA PHE A 234 7.12 -14.49 1.75
C PHE A 234 5.92 -14.49 2.70
N ILE A 235 5.30 -13.32 2.84
CA ILE A 235 4.07 -13.17 3.63
C ILE A 235 2.88 -13.10 2.68
N LEU A 236 1.93 -14.00 2.86
CA LEU A 236 0.65 -14.02 2.15
C LEU A 236 -0.44 -13.42 3.05
N PRO A 237 -1.00 -12.25 2.70
CA PRO A 237 -2.16 -11.71 3.39
C PRO A 237 -3.44 -12.44 2.98
N ILE A 238 -4.29 -12.72 3.96
CA ILE A 238 -5.68 -13.16 3.74
C ILE A 238 -6.58 -12.08 4.31
N HIS A 239 -7.46 -11.56 3.47
CA HIS A 239 -8.37 -10.47 3.79
C HIS A 239 -9.77 -11.03 4.08
N TYR A 240 -10.39 -10.56 5.16
CA TYR A 240 -11.79 -10.85 5.45
C TYR A 240 -12.68 -9.70 4.98
N TYR A 241 -13.67 -10.04 4.17
CA TYR A 241 -14.69 -9.13 3.69
C TYR A 241 -16.00 -9.41 4.42
N LYS A 242 -16.50 -8.39 5.14
CA LYS A 242 -17.78 -8.47 5.84
C LYS A 242 -18.91 -8.65 4.84
N GLN A 243 -19.98 -9.31 5.30
CA GLN A 243 -21.24 -9.44 4.57
C GLN A 243 -21.71 -8.06 4.07
N ASP A 244 -22.06 -7.98 2.79
CA ASP A 244 -22.66 -6.79 2.19
C ASP A 244 -23.98 -7.17 1.50
N LYS A 245 -25.08 -6.61 2.00
CA LYS A 245 -26.45 -6.92 1.55
C LYS A 245 -26.70 -8.44 1.52
N SER A 246 -26.98 -8.98 0.34
CA SER A 246 -27.25 -10.40 0.09
C SER A 246 -25.99 -11.25 -0.05
N ASN A 247 -24.81 -10.64 -0.22
CA ASN A 247 -23.57 -11.38 -0.40
C ASN A 247 -23.03 -11.79 0.96
N LYS A 248 -22.75 -13.09 1.11
CA LYS A 248 -22.11 -13.63 2.32
C LYS A 248 -20.76 -12.96 2.55
N SER A 249 -20.31 -12.95 3.80
CA SER A 249 -18.91 -12.64 4.07
C SER A 249 -18.00 -13.69 3.44
N PHE A 250 -16.78 -13.31 3.08
CA PHE A 250 -15.82 -14.22 2.44
C PHE A 250 -14.39 -13.83 2.77
N ILE A 251 -13.43 -14.68 2.41
CA ILE A 251 -12.00 -14.40 2.51
C ILE A 251 -11.35 -14.37 1.13
N SER A 252 -10.31 -13.58 0.96
CA SER A 252 -9.56 -13.53 -0.29
C SER A 252 -8.07 -13.24 -0.05
N THR A 253 -7.21 -13.79 -0.90
CA THR A 253 -5.79 -13.41 -0.97
C THR A 253 -5.58 -12.14 -1.78
N VAL A 254 -6.61 -11.65 -2.47
CA VAL A 254 -6.61 -10.42 -3.25
C VAL A 254 -7.25 -9.30 -2.44
N PHE A 255 -6.62 -8.13 -2.44
CA PHE A 255 -7.22 -6.93 -1.89
C PHE A 255 -8.17 -6.31 -2.93
N LEU A 256 -9.46 -6.60 -2.79
CA LEU A 256 -10.61 -5.98 -3.46
C LEU A 256 -10.94 -4.60 -2.89
#